data_AF-A0A953P1N6-F1
#
_entry.id   AF-A0A953P1N6-F1
#
_cell.length_a   1.000
_cell.length_b   1.000
_cell.length_c   1.000
_cell.angle_alpha   90.00
_cell.angle_beta   90.00
_cell.angle_gamma   90.00
#
_symmetry.space_group_name_H-M   'P 1'
#
loop_
_entity.id
_entity.type
_entity.pdbx_description
1 polymer ?
#
loop_
_entity_poly.entity_id
_entity_poly.type
_entity_poly.pdbx_seq_one_letter_code
_entity_poly.pdbx_strand_id
1 'polypeptide(L)'
;MLDLAFVRDNLPKVEEALRRRGMDPAQALGDFRAIDERRRQLITQAESMKAQRNRASEEIARLKKSGGDASALMEQNRALKEQGEGMEAQAAAAEEELRGLLKGLPNLPHDRGRGHQPTAQED
;
A
#
# COMPACT_ATOMS: atom_id res chain seq x y z
N MET A 1 -17.51 -0.87 6.48
CA MET A 1 -16.07 -1.00 6.80
C MET A 1 -15.39 0.22 6.20
N LEU A 2 -14.52 0.90 6.96
CA LEU A 2 -13.77 2.03 6.43
C LEU A 2 -12.89 1.58 5.26
N ASP A 3 -12.91 2.35 4.18
CA ASP A 3 -12.09 2.07 3.00
C ASP A 3 -10.62 2.40 3.30
N LEU A 4 -9.72 1.45 3.05
CA LEU A 4 -8.28 1.62 3.29
C LEU A 4 -7.66 2.73 2.43
N ALA A 5 -8.12 2.91 1.19
CA ALA A 5 -7.68 4.03 0.35
C ALA A 5 -8.13 5.36 0.97
N PHE A 6 -9.40 5.44 1.39
CA PHE A 6 -9.92 6.65 2.04
C PHE A 6 -9.12 7.02 3.29
N VAL A 7 -8.84 6.04 4.17
CA VAL A 7 -8.09 6.29 5.42
C VAL A 7 -6.66 6.72 5.13
N ARG A 8 -6.00 6.15 4.11
CA ARG A 8 -4.66 6.58 3.70
C ARG A 8 -4.65 8.03 3.21
N ASP A 9 -5.62 8.39 2.36
CA ASP A 9 -5.68 9.72 1.74
C ASP A 9 -6.20 10.80 2.71
N ASN A 10 -6.95 10.40 3.74
CA ASN A 10 -7.61 11.29 4.67
C ASN A 10 -7.27 11.01 6.14
N LEU A 11 -6.09 10.46 6.41
CA LEU A 11 -5.67 10.05 7.75
C LEU A 11 -5.87 11.15 8.81
N PRO A 12 -5.53 12.43 8.55
CA PRO A 12 -5.79 13.51 9.51
C PRO A 12 -7.28 13.70 9.82
N LYS A 13 -8.17 13.54 8.83
CA LYS A 13 -9.63 13.64 9.03
C LYS A 13 -10.17 12.47 9.83
N VAL A 14 -9.62 11.28 9.60
CA VAL A 14 -9.97 10.06 10.35
C VAL A 14 -9.56 10.21 11.82
N GLU A 15 -8.33 10.68 12.08
CA GLU A 15 -7.85 10.97 13.43
C GLU A 15 -8.74 12.01 14.14
N GLU A 16 -9.13 13.09 13.46
CA GLU A 16 -10.04 14.08 14.03
C GLU A 16 -11.42 13.49 14.35
N ALA A 17 -11.98 12.68 13.45
CA ALA A 17 -13.28 12.06 13.65
C ALA A 17 -13.26 11.04 14.81
N LEU A 18 -12.14 10.35 15.04
CA LEU A 18 -11.93 9.48 16.20
C LEU A 18 -11.87 10.31 17.49
N ARG A 19 -11.13 11.42 17.51
CA ARG A 19 -11.07 12.33 18.68
C ARG A 19 -12.45 12.89 19.05
N ARG A 20 -13.24 13.30 18.05
CA ARG A 20 -14.63 13.78 18.26
C ARG A 20 -15.56 12.73 18.87
N ARG A 21 -15.22 11.44 18.73
CA ARG A 21 -15.94 10.32 19.35
C ARG A 21 -15.35 9.89 20.69
N GLY A 22 -14.38 10.63 21.23
CA GLY A 22 -13.70 10.31 22.49
C GLY A 22 -12.72 9.14 22.39
N MET A 23 -12.28 8.76 21.18
CA MET A 23 -11.25 7.76 20.96
C MET A 23 -9.88 8.40 20.75
N ASP A 24 -8.85 7.78 21.30
CA ASP A 24 -7.46 8.13 21.02
C ASP A 24 -7.06 7.54 19.65
N PRO A 25 -6.74 8.37 18.63
CA PRO A 25 -6.32 7.86 17.34
C PRO A 25 -5.06 7.01 17.39
N ALA A 26 -4.14 7.27 18.33
CA ALA A 26 -2.92 6.47 18.47
C ALA A 26 -3.25 5.03 18.88
N GLN A 27 -4.22 4.83 19.77
CA GLN A 27 -4.69 3.49 20.15
C GLN A 27 -5.58 2.86 19.08
N ALA A 28 -6.46 3.66 18.46
CA ALA A 28 -7.44 3.17 17.50
C ALA A 28 -6.80 2.78 16.15
N LEU A 29 -5.80 3.54 15.68
CA LEU A 29 -5.08 3.25 14.45
C LEU A 29 -3.82 2.42 14.69
N GLY A 30 -3.32 2.35 15.93
CA GLY A 30 -2.11 1.60 16.27
C GLY A 30 -0.95 1.94 15.34
N ASP A 31 -0.35 0.91 14.76
CA ASP A 31 0.82 1.03 13.87
C ASP A 31 0.45 1.31 12.40
N PHE A 32 -0.76 1.78 12.10
CA PHE A 32 -1.24 2.00 10.72
C PHE A 32 -0.24 2.77 9.84
N ARG A 33 0.36 3.85 10.37
CA ARG A 33 1.33 4.65 9.62
C ARG A 33 2.59 3.86 9.29
N ALA A 34 3.13 3.14 10.26
CA ALA A 34 4.35 2.34 10.08
C ALA A 34 4.11 1.18 9.08
N ILE A 35 2.95 0.52 9.18
CA ILE A 35 2.59 -0.58 8.28
C ILE A 35 2.36 -0.07 6.86
N ASP A 36 1.66 1.06 6.65
CA ASP A 36 1.48 1.62 5.30
C ASP A 36 2.81 2.11 4.71
N GLU A 37 3.70 2.70 5.51
CA GLU A 37 5.03 3.08 5.06
C GLU A 37 5.85 1.86 4.62
N ARG A 38 5.88 0.81 5.44
CA ARG A 38 6.53 -0.47 5.08
C ARG A 38 5.95 -1.05 3.79
N ARG A 39 4.62 -1.07 3.65
CA ARG A 39 3.94 -1.55 2.44
C ARG A 39 4.38 -0.76 1.20
N ARG A 40 4.42 0.58 1.27
CA ARG A 40 4.88 1.43 0.15
C ARG A 40 6.33 1.12 -0.21
N GLN A 41 7.21 1.00 0.78
CA GLN A 41 8.61 0.66 0.56
C GLN A 41 8.78 -0.71 -0.09
N LEU A 42 8.01 -1.72 0.32
CA LEU A 42 8.03 -3.06 -0.28
C LEU A 42 7.58 -3.03 -1.75
N ILE A 43 6.52 -2.29 -2.07
CA ILE A 43 6.06 -2.12 -3.46
C ILE A 43 7.12 -1.44 -4.31
N THR A 44 7.72 -0.35 -3.82
CA THR A 44 8.79 0.35 -4.54
C THR A 44 9.99 -0.56 -4.79
N GLN A 45 10.38 -1.36 -3.80
CA GLN A 45 11.48 -2.32 -3.96
C GLN A 45 11.13 -3.43 -4.95
N ALA A 46 9.91 -3.98 -4.91
CA ALA A 46 9.46 -4.99 -5.88
C ALA A 46 9.50 -4.46 -7.32
N GLU A 47 9.00 -3.23 -7.56
CA GLU A 47 9.06 -2.59 -8.88
C GLU A 47 10.50 -2.32 -9.33
N SER A 48 11.38 -1.91 -8.40
CA SER A 48 12.82 -1.77 -8.69
C SER A 48 13.46 -3.10 -9.11
N MET A 49 13.15 -4.19 -8.41
CA MET A 49 13.66 -5.53 -8.75
C MET A 49 13.14 -5.98 -10.11
N LYS A 50 11.87 -5.72 -10.43
CA LYS A 50 11.28 -6.00 -11.75
C LYS A 50 12.00 -5.22 -12.86
N ALA A 51 12.31 -3.95 -12.64
CA ALA A 51 13.10 -3.16 -13.59
C ALA A 51 14.53 -3.72 -13.78
N GLN A 52 15.18 -4.15 -12.70
CA GLN A 52 16.51 -4.79 -12.77
C GLN A 52 16.46 -6.11 -13.54
N ARG A 53 15.44 -6.94 -13.32
CA ARG A 53 15.24 -8.18 -14.05
C ARG A 53 15.05 -7.97 -15.55
N ASN A 54 14.31 -6.94 -15.95
CA ASN A 54 14.12 -6.61 -17.36
C ASN A 54 15.47 -6.28 -18.02
N ARG A 55 16.28 -5.44 -17.38
CA ARG A 55 17.64 -5.10 -17.84
C ARG A 55 18.55 -6.33 -17.90
N ALA A 56 18.53 -7.16 -16.86
CA ALA A 56 19.32 -8.40 -16.82
C ALA A 56 18.90 -9.36 -17.93
N SER A 57 17.61 -9.45 -18.24
CA SER A 57 17.08 -10.30 -19.31
C SER A 57 17.55 -9.86 -20.70
N GLU A 58 17.61 -8.55 -20.95
CA GLU A 58 18.19 -8.00 -22.18
C GLU A 58 19.69 -8.33 -22.31
N GLU A 59 20.44 -8.20 -21.21
CA GLU A 59 21.87 -8.50 -21.19
C GLU A 59 22.16 -9.99 -21.40
N ILE A 60 21.36 -10.86 -20.77
CA ILE A 60 21.42 -12.31 -21.00
C ILE A 60 21.18 -12.62 -22.48
N ALA A 61 20.18 -11.99 -23.10
CA ALA A 61 19.89 -12.20 -24.52
C ALA A 61 21.05 -11.75 -25.42
N ARG A 62 21.68 -10.60 -25.11
CA ARG A 62 22.88 -10.11 -25.82
C ARG A 62 24.05 -11.09 -25.71
N LEU A 63 24.39 -11.52 -24.50
CA LEU A 63 25.50 -12.46 -24.24
C LEU A 63 25.29 -13.81 -24.93
N LYS A 64 24.08 -14.38 -24.84
CA LYS A 64 23.78 -15.65 -25.51
C LYS A 64 23.87 -15.53 -27.03
N LYS A 65 23.48 -14.38 -27.60
CA LYS A 65 23.60 -14.11 -29.04
C LYS A 65 25.05 -13.94 -29.49
N SER A 66 25.92 -13.38 -28.65
CA SER A 66 27.37 -13.26 -28.93
C SER A 66 28.16 -14.53 -28.63
N GLY A 67 27.50 -15.62 -28.22
CA GLY A 67 28.16 -16.89 -27.86
C GLY A 67 28.88 -16.86 -26.51
N GLY A 68 28.60 -15.86 -25.67
CA GLY A 68 29.16 -15.74 -24.31
C GLY A 68 28.39 -16.56 -23.28
N ASP A 69 28.99 -16.78 -22.12
CA ASP A 69 28.35 -17.43 -20.98
C ASP A 69 27.49 -16.43 -20.19
N ALA A 70 26.21 -16.74 -20.04
CA ALA A 70 25.24 -15.93 -19.29
C ALA A 70 24.80 -16.60 -17.98
N SER A 71 25.42 -17.71 -17.57
CA SER A 71 24.98 -18.53 -16.43
C SER A 71 24.91 -17.73 -15.13
N ALA A 72 25.91 -16.90 -14.84
CA ALA A 72 25.93 -16.04 -13.65
C ALA A 72 24.80 -14.99 -13.65
N LEU A 73 24.53 -14.36 -14.80
CA LEU A 73 23.43 -13.41 -14.92
C LEU A 73 22.06 -14.09 -14.83
N MET A 74 21.93 -15.30 -15.35
CA MET A 74 20.70 -16.09 -15.23
C MET A 74 20.40 -16.44 -13.76
N GLU A 75 21.43 -16.83 -12.99
CA GLU A 75 21.30 -17.09 -11.56
C GLU A 75 20.93 -15.83 -10.78
N GLN A 76 21.59 -14.70 -11.06
CA GLN A 76 21.23 -13.41 -10.46
C GLN A 76 19.78 -13.01 -10.79
N ASN A 77 19.36 -13.16 -12.05
CA ASN A 77 17.99 -12.83 -12.47
C ASN A 77 16.94 -13.70 -11.76
N ARG A 78 17.28 -14.97 -11.48
CA ARG A 78 16.43 -15.86 -10.68
C ARG A 78 16.36 -15.41 -9.22
N ALA A 79 17.49 -15.07 -8.59
CA ALA A 79 17.50 -14.56 -7.22
C ALA A 79 16.68 -13.27 -7.09
N LEU A 80 16.80 -12.34 -8.04
CA LEU A 80 16.01 -11.10 -8.09
C LEU A 80 14.51 -11.39 -8.24
N LYS A 81 14.13 -12.45 -8.97
CA LYS A 81 12.74 -12.88 -9.10
C LYS A 81 12.18 -13.33 -7.76
N GLU A 82 12.89 -14.24 -7.08
CA GLU A 82 12.46 -14.80 -5.80
C GLU A 82 12.37 -13.71 -4.72
N GLN A 83 13.33 -12.76 -4.70
CA GLN A 83 13.27 -11.60 -3.82
C GLN A 83 12.08 -10.68 -4.11
N GLY A 84 11.81 -10.38 -5.38
CA GLY A 84 10.67 -9.55 -5.79
C GLY A 84 9.34 -10.17 -5.39
N GLU A 85 9.15 -11.46 -5.65
CA GLU A 85 7.94 -12.21 -5.25
C GLU A 85 7.76 -12.21 -3.73
N GLY A 86 8.85 -12.36 -2.97
CA GLY A 86 8.83 -12.25 -1.51
C GLY A 86 8.45 -10.86 -0.99
N MET A 87 8.86 -9.80 -1.69
CA MET A 87 8.48 -8.43 -1.33
C MET A 87 7.01 -8.14 -1.66
N GLU A 88 6.50 -8.63 -2.79
CA GLU A 88 5.08 -8.54 -3.16
C GLU A 88 4.20 -9.26 -2.14
N ALA A 89 4.59 -10.46 -1.71
CA ALA A 89 3.86 -11.21 -0.68
C ALA A 89 3.85 -10.46 0.67
N GLN A 90 4.97 -9.86 1.06
CA GLN A 90 5.03 -9.04 2.28
C GLN A 90 4.18 -7.77 2.16
N ALA A 91 4.13 -7.14 0.98
CA ALA A 91 3.28 -5.98 0.75
C ALA A 91 1.79 -6.35 0.86
N ALA A 92 1.39 -7.51 0.32
CA ALA A 92 0.04 -8.04 0.46
C ALA A 92 -0.31 -8.35 1.92
N ALA A 93 0.60 -8.95 2.68
CA ALA A 93 0.41 -9.21 4.11
C ALA A 93 0.23 -7.91 4.92
N ALA A 94 1.05 -6.89 4.65
CA ALA A 94 0.92 -5.58 5.27
C ALA A 94 -0.42 -4.91 4.91
N GLU A 95 -0.92 -5.09 3.69
CA GLU A 95 -2.24 -4.60 3.31
C GLU A 95 -3.38 -5.28 4.08
N GLU A 96 -3.31 -6.59 4.27
CA GLU A 96 -4.28 -7.32 5.09
C GLU A 96 -4.22 -6.90 6.55
N GLU A 97 -3.03 -6.64 7.10
CA GLU A 97 -2.85 -6.11 8.45
C GLU A 97 -3.52 -4.74 8.60
N LEU A 98 -3.30 -3.83 7.65
CA LEU A 98 -3.98 -2.53 7.61
C LEU A 98 -5.50 -2.69 7.55
N ARG A 99 -6.01 -3.58 6.70
CA ARG A 99 -7.45 -3.89 6.62
C ARG A 99 -7.98 -4.44 7.95
N GLY A 100 -7.18 -5.25 8.65
CA GLY A 100 -7.46 -5.75 9.98
C GLY A 100 -7.69 -4.63 10.99
N LEU A 101 -6.77 -3.65 11.03
CA LEU A 101 -6.90 -2.48 11.91
C LEU A 101 -8.20 -1.71 11.65
N LEU A 102 -8.59 -1.56 10.38
CA LEU A 102 -9.80 -0.82 10.02
C LEU A 102 -11.11 -1.55 10.35
N LYS A 103 -11.09 -2.88 10.52
CA LYS A 103 -12.29 -3.65 10.91
C LYS A 103 -12.76 -3.31 12.33
N GLY A 104 -11.84 -2.94 13.21
CA GLY A 104 -12.16 -2.55 14.59
C GLY A 104 -12.68 -1.11 14.73
N LEU A 105 -12.57 -0.31 13.67
CA LEU A 105 -12.96 1.10 13.72
C LEU A 105 -14.45 1.29 13.44
N PRO A 106 -15.11 2.25 14.12
CA PRO A 106 -16.48 2.58 13.82
C PRO A 106 -16.58 3.17 12.41
N ASN A 107 -17.72 2.98 11.75
CA ASN A 107 -17.97 3.63 10.46
C ASN A 107 -17.97 5.16 10.67
N LEU A 108 -17.02 5.86 10.06
CA LEU A 108 -17.00 7.32 10.07
C LEU A 108 -18.07 7.82 9.11
N PRO A 109 -18.76 8.93 9.44
CA PRO A 109 -19.65 9.56 8.48
C PRO A 109 -18.82 9.90 7.25
N HIS A 110 -19.16 9.29 6.11
CA HIS A 110 -18.70 9.82 4.82
C HIS A 110 -19.25 11.24 4.74
N ASP A 111 -18.38 12.23 4.67
CA ASP A 111 -18.78 13.61 4.37
C ASP A 111 -19.22 13.67 2.90
N ARG A 112 -20.35 13.04 2.60
CA ARG A 112 -21.17 13.39 1.45
C ARG A 112 -21.94 14.63 1.85
N GLY A 113 -21.23 15.76 1.79
CA GLY A 113 -21.78 17.11 1.78
C GLY A 113 -22.72 17.48 2.92
N ARG A 114 -22.26 18.36 3.81
CA ARG A 114 -23.18 19.38 4.33
C ARG A 114 -23.64 20.30 3.19
N GLY A 115 -24.77 19.95 2.59
CA GLY A 115 -25.65 20.88 1.89
C GLY A 115 -26.91 21.08 2.72
N HIS A 116 -26.77 21.67 3.92
CA HIS A 116 -27.91 22.24 4.62
C HIS A 116 -28.19 23.61 3.99
N GLN A 117 -29.27 23.71 3.22
CA GLN A 117 -29.99 24.96 3.05
C GLN A 117 -31.28 24.82 3.89
N PRO A 118 -31.42 25.59 4.98
CA PRO A 118 -32.70 25.77 5.65
C PRO A 118 -33.44 26.93 4.99
N THR A 119 -34.69 26.75 4.56
CA THR A 119 -35.71 27.81 4.45
C THR A 119 -37.07 27.15 4.18
N ALA A 120 -37.94 27.13 5.19
CA ALA A 120 -39.21 27.89 5.25
C ALA A 120 -40.38 27.10 4.64
N GLN A 121 -41.29 26.51 5.44
CA GLN A 121 -42.50 27.11 6.03
C GLN A 121 -43.47 27.69 4.99
N GLU A 122 -44.68 27.10 4.94
CA GLU A 122 -46.00 27.64 4.50
C GLU A 122 -46.09 28.06 3.01
N ASP A 123 -47.08 27.70 2.18
CA ASP A 123 -48.53 27.44 2.33
C ASP A 123 -49.00 26.19 1.57
#